data_AF-A0A7R9FCP2-F1
#
_entry.id   AF-A0A7R9FCP2-F1
#
_cell.length_a   1.000
_cell.length_b   1.000
_cell.length_c   1.000
_cell.angle_alpha   90.00
_cell.angle_beta   90.00
_cell.angle_gamma   90.00
#
_symmetry.space_group_name_H-M   'P 1'
#
loop_
_entity.id
_entity.type
_entity.pdbx_description
1 polymer ?
#
loop_
_entity_poly.entity_id
_entity_poly.type
_entity_poly.pdbx_seq_one_letter_code
_entity_poly.pdbx_strand_id
1 'polypeptide(L)' 'CSNLMLIESVPGEPFSFHVIPFDNPRLQHTLQARNLEQKREWTLQLKRVILENYNAVIPSHARQLVMELGQNRTDGEQLS' A
#
# COMPACT_ATOMS: atom_id res chain seq x y z
N CYS A 1 -13.39 12.04 3.86
CA CYS A 1 -12.09 11.38 3.63
C CYS A 1 -12.21 10.54 2.37
N SER A 2 -11.37 10.82 1.37
CA SER A 2 -11.44 10.18 0.06
C SER A 2 -11.11 8.69 0.16
N ASN A 3 -11.86 7.84 -0.55
CA ASN A 3 -11.44 6.46 -0.77
C ASN A 3 -10.10 6.51 -1.50
N LEU A 4 -9.06 5.86 -0.96
CA LEU A 4 -7.72 5.80 -1.54
C LEU A 4 -7.37 4.36 -1.92
N MET A 5 -6.67 4.21 -3.03
CA MET A 5 -6.04 2.97 -3.47
C MET A 5 -4.53 3.08 -3.29
N LEU A 6 -3.90 1.98 -2.86
CA LEU A 6 -2.46 1.86 -2.63
C LEU A 6 -1.87 0.83 -3.59
N ILE A 7 -0.82 1.19 -4.31
CA ILE A 7 -0.04 0.25 -5.16
C ILE A 7 1.40 0.22 -4.63
N GLU A 8 1.80 -0.89 -4.03
CA GLU A 8 3.10 -1.04 -3.35
C GLU A 8 4.24 -1.44 -4.28
N SER A 9 3.93 -2.01 -5.45
CA SER A 9 4.92 -2.45 -6.43
C SER A 9 4.95 -1.49 -7.61
N VAL A 10 6.11 -0.86 -7.81
CA VAL A 10 6.36 0.04 -8.94
C VAL A 10 7.53 -0.54 -9.74
N PRO A 11 7.32 -0.93 -11.02
CA PRO A 11 8.38 -1.51 -11.84
C PRO A 11 9.60 -0.60 -11.96
N GLY A 12 10.78 -1.12 -11.66
CA GLY A 12 12.04 -0.37 -11.72
C GLY A 12 12.27 0.58 -10.53
N GLU A 13 11.31 0.72 -9.61
CA GLU A 13 11.41 1.63 -8.47
C GLU A 13 11.09 0.92 -7.14
N PRO A 14 12.04 0.14 -6.58
CA PRO A 14 11.78 -0.70 -5.41
C PRO A 14 11.40 0.08 -4.15
N PHE A 15 11.76 1.36 -4.07
CA PHE A 15 11.45 2.26 -2.96
C PHE A 15 10.21 3.12 -3.18
N SER A 16 9.59 3.05 -4.36
CA SER A 16 8.40 3.83 -4.70
C SER A 16 7.11 3.05 -4.46
N PHE A 17 6.02 3.78 -4.22
CA PHE A 17 4.66 3.27 -4.21
C PHE A 17 3.69 4.37 -4.69
N HIS A 18 2.50 3.99 -5.15
CA HIS A 18 1.48 4.93 -5.61
C HIS A 18 0.30 5.03 -4.66
N VAL A 19 -0.19 6.24 -4.48
CA VAL A 19 -1.45 6.55 -3.79
C VAL A 19 -2.39 7.18 -4.81
N ILE A 20 -3.57 6.59 -4.99
CA ILE A 20 -4.52 6.99 -6.04
C ILE A 20 -5.88 7.27 -5.40
N PRO A 21 -6.44 8.48 -5.54
CA PRO A 21 -7.83 8.75 -5.16
C PRO A 21 -8.81 7.98 -6.06
N PHE A 22 -9.78 7.29 -5.46
CA PHE A 22 -10.79 6.54 -6.23
C PHE A 22 -11.71 7.43 -7.07
N ASP A 23 -11.96 8.66 -6.62
CA ASP A 23 -12.80 9.66 -7.29
C ASP A 23 -12.10 10.32 -8.49
N ASN A 24 -10.77 10.40 -8.46
CA ASN A 24 -9.98 10.98 -9.53
C ASN A 24 -8.64 10.26 -9.71
N PRO A 25 -8.61 9.16 -10.49
CA PRO A 25 -7.40 8.37 -10.73
C PRO A 25 -6.24 9.16 -11.35
N ARG A 26 -6.53 10.29 -12.01
CA ARG A 26 -5.51 11.17 -12.60
C ARG A 26 -4.67 11.90 -11.55
N LEU A 27 -5.12 11.97 -10.29
CA LEU A 27 -4.37 12.53 -9.17
C LEU A 27 -3.52 11.48 -8.45
N GLN A 28 -3.01 10.50 -9.20
CA GLN A 28 -2.03 9.56 -8.68
C GLN A 28 -0.79 10.31 -8.17
N HIS A 29 -0.38 9.98 -6.95
CA HIS A 29 0.88 10.43 -6.36
C HIS A 29 1.85 9.26 -6.27
N THR A 30 3.05 9.46 -6.82
CA THR A 30 4.19 8.56 -6.59
C THR A 30 5.00 9.06 -5.41
N LEU A 31 5.19 8.21 -4.41
CA LEU A 31 5.98 8.51 -3.22
C LEU A 31 7.18 7.58 -3.19
N GLN A 32 8.37 8.14 -3.03
CA GLN A 32 9.62 7.40 -2.92
C GLN A 32 10.15 7.47 -1.48
N ALA A 33 10.32 6.32 -0.86
CA ALA A 33 10.94 6.20 0.44
C ALA A 33 12.48 6.22 0.34
N ARG A 34 13.13 6.51 1.46
CA ARG A 34 14.60 6.50 1.59
C ARG A 34 15.17 5.08 1.64
N ASN A 35 14.38 4.11 2.09
CA ASN A 35 14.75 2.71 2.20
C ASN A 35 13.48 1.82 2.24
N LEU A 36 13.66 0.49 2.17
CA LEU A 36 12.54 -0.47 2.18
C LEU A 36 11.76 -0.49 3.50
N GLU A 37 12.43 -0.23 4.63
CA GLU A 37 11.79 -0.21 5.94
C GLU A 37 10.80 0.95 6.05
N GLN A 38 11.21 2.15 5.64
CA GLN A 38 10.34 3.33 5.59
C GLN A 38 9.19 3.11 4.61
N LYS A 39 9.45 2.50 3.45
CA LYS A 39 8.38 2.13 2.50
C LYS A 39 7.35 1.21 3.16
N ARG A 40 7.80 0.16 3.86
CA ARG A 40 6.92 -0.78 4.58
C ARG A 40 6.11 -0.09 5.65
N GLU A 41 6.73 0.79 6.43
CA GLU A 41 6.02 1.53 7.47
C GLU A 41 4.96 2.47 6.88
N TRP A 42 5.30 3.24 5.85
CA TRP A 42 4.36 4.17 5.20
C TRP A 42 3.18 3.43 4.56
N THR A 43 3.44 2.35 3.84
CA THR A 43 2.39 1.52 3.21
C THR A 43 1.49 0.85 4.24
N LEU A 44 2.04 0.38 5.37
CA LEU A 44 1.27 -0.18 6.48
C LEU A 44 0.35 0.86 7.14
N GLN A 45 0.86 2.07 7.40
CA GLN A 45 0.05 3.16 7.95
C GLN A 45 -1.08 3.56 6.98
N LEU A 46 -0.80 3.63 5.67
CA LEU A 46 -1.82 3.91 4.66
C LEU A 46 -2.89 2.82 4.63
N LYS A 47 -2.53 1.53 4.68
CA LYS A 47 -3.49 0.41 4.78
C LYS A 47 -4.39 0.55 6.00
N ARG A 48 -3.81 0.87 7.17
CA ARG A 48 -4.56 1.08 8.42
C ARG A 48 -5.60 2.20 8.23
N VAL A 49 -5.17 3.36 7.73
CA VAL A 49 -6.06 4.51 7.50
C VAL A 49 -7.14 4.17 6.47
N ILE A 50 -6.81 3.48 5.37
CA ILE A 50 -7.79 3.06 4.35
C ILE A 50 -8.84 2.14 4.97
N LEU A 51 -8.44 1.14 5.75
CA LEU A 51 -9.34 0.19 6.41
C LEU A 51 -10.19 0.85 7.51
N GLU A 52 -9.65 1.82 8.24
CA GLU A 52 -10.35 2.58 9.28
C GLU A 52 -11.39 3.55 8.69
N ASN A 53 -11.10 4.14 7.52
CA ASN A 53 -12.02 5.07 6.85
C ASN A 53 -13.03 4.37 5.93
N TYR A 54 -12.94 3.05 5.75
CA TYR A 54 -13.86 2.31 4.89
C TYR A 54 -15.22 2.13 5.58
N ASN A 55 -16.26 2.75 5.00
CA ASN A 55 -17.61 2.77 5.58
C ASN A 55 -18.29 1.38 5.63
N ALA A 56 -17.82 0.40 4.85
CA ALA A 56 -18.39 -0.94 4.86
C ALA A 56 -17.74 -1.84 5.91
N VAL A 57 -18.50 -2.83 6.38
CA VAL A 57 -18.00 -3.85 7.29
C VAL A 57 -17.04 -4.77 6.54
N ILE A 58 -15.74 -4.56 6.73
CA ILE A 58 -14.70 -5.49 6.27
C ILE A 58 -14.52 -6.58 7.34
N PRO A 59 -14.65 -7.88 7.00
CA PRO A 59 -14.38 -8.98 7.91
C PRO A 59 -12.98 -8.90 8.55
N SER A 60 -12.85 -9.26 9.82
CA SER A 60 -11.59 -9.17 10.57
C SER A 60 -10.44 -9.92 9.90
N HIS A 61 -10.71 -11.11 9.37
CA HIS A 61 -9.72 -11.91 8.66
C HIS A 61 -9.22 -11.21 7.38
N ALA A 62 -10.13 -10.60 6.61
CA ALA A 62 -9.75 -9.83 5.42
C ALA A 62 -8.93 -8.58 5.78
N ARG A 63 -9.26 -7.89 6.89
CA ARG A 63 -8.46 -6.78 7.40
C ARG A 63 -7.03 -7.23 7.74
N GLN A 64 -6.90 -8.38 8.41
CA GLN A 64 -5.59 -8.94 8.74
C GLN A 64 -4.77 -9.26 7.49
N LEU A 65 -5.37 -9.95 6.50
CA LEU A 65 -4.69 -10.28 5.25
C LEU A 65 -4.17 -9.03 4.53
N VAL A 66 -4.96 -7.96 4.46
CA VAL A 66 -4.53 -6.68 3.86
C VAL A 66 -3.31 -6.11 4.58
N MET A 67 -3.27 -6.21 5.92
CA MET A 67 -2.14 -5.73 6.72
C MET A 67 -0.88 -6.57 6.54
N GLU A 68 -1.02 -7.86 6.20
CA GLU A 68 0.10 -8.78 5.95
C GLU A 68 0.70 -8.64 4.53
N LEU A 69 -0.03 -8.05 3.58
CA LEU A 69 0.48 -7.77 2.23
C LEU A 69 1.76 -6.93 2.32
N GLY A 70 2.78 -7.27 1.53
CA GLY A 70 4.04 -6.51 1.45
C GLY A 70 4.92 -6.56 2.72
N GLN A 71 4.49 -7.25 3.78
CA GLN A 71 5.26 -7.43 5.02
C GLN A 71 6.26 -8.57 4.93
N ASN A 72 6.00 -9.57 4.07
CA ASN A 72 6.89 -10.73 3.91
C ASN A 72 8.17 -10.36 3.16
N ARG A 73 9.31 -10.78 3.71
CA ARG A 73 10.67 -10.49 3.19
C ARG A 73 11.03 -11.29 1.93
N THR A 74 10.10 -12.02 1.34
CA THR A 74 10.37 -13.10 0.37
C THR A 74 10.11 -12.78 -1.10
N ASP A 75 9.51 -11.64 -1.45
CA ASP A 75 9.31 -11.27 -2.86
C ASP A 75 10.58 -10.72 -3.55
N GLY A 76 11.75 -10.96 -2.95
CA GLY A 76 13.07 -10.59 -3.47
C GLY A 76 13.83 -11.74 -4.15
N GLU A 77 13.26 -12.94 -4.24
CA GLU A 77 13.91 -14.13 -4.83
C GLU A 77 13.25 -14.63 -6.13
N GLN A 78 12.57 -13.74 -6.89
CA GLN A 78 12.14 -14.05 -8.25
C GLN A 78 12.54 -12.95 -9.25
N LEU A 79 13.82 -12.63 -9.31
CA LEU A 79 14.47 -12.10 -10.51
C LEU A 79 15.87 -12.76 -10.59
N SER A 80 15.88 -14.05 -10.92
CA SER A 80 17.03 -14.80 -11.42
C SER A 80 17.38 -14.38 -12.84
#